data_AF-A0A960UTG8-F1
#
_entry.id   AF-A0A960UTG8-F1
#
_cell.length_a   1.000
_cell.length_b   1.000
_cell.length_c   1.000
_cell.angle_alpha   90.00
_cell.angle_beta   90.00
_cell.angle_gamma   90.00
#
_symmetry.space_group_name_H-M   'P 1'
#
loop_
_entity.id
_entity.type
_entity.pdbx_description
1 polymer ?
#
loop_
_entity_poly.entity_id
_entity_poly.type
_entity_poly.pdbx_seq_one_letter_code
_entity_poly.pdbx_strand_id
1 'polypeptide(L)'
;MESSNRSLSREEGRPTRQNMVMEAEQTRKEGGEGQGDGAARKPSGALQKPLELPLLCFTTSRWARAVLESPYELLNDHAHLEKKAATNALELLCRWPDKEAPDHWVRAMSAMAAEESEHLRLVSGLMLENGWKISRNHKNLYAGLLHRRVRKGGRKELADRLYVAALIELRSCERFQVLASEAAHSHPWISRLYASLMDSEVGHYHAFLRLAREVDPEPVWSQWLAAEAETIADLPFFPGILSGDSDSYQLP
;
A
#
# COMPACT_ATOMS: atom_id res chain seq x y z
N MET A 1 24.52 72.70 16.47
CA MET A 1 24.99 71.31 16.31
C MET A 1 23.76 70.49 16.02
N GLU A 2 23.55 69.81 14.89
CA GLU A 2 24.42 69.38 13.81
C GLU A 2 23.60 69.16 12.52
N SER A 3 24.32 69.40 11.42
CA SER A 3 24.14 69.03 10.02
C SER A 3 23.17 67.89 9.63
N SER A 4 22.33 68.27 8.66
CA SER A 4 21.84 67.51 7.51
C SER A 4 22.87 66.56 6.86
N ASN A 5 22.44 65.33 6.48
CA ASN A 5 22.82 64.73 5.19
C ASN A 5 22.01 63.48 4.77
N ARG A 6 21.86 63.35 3.44
CA ARG A 6 21.62 62.15 2.60
C ARG A 6 20.19 61.64 2.36
N SER A 7 19.62 62.19 1.29
CA SER A 7 18.87 61.46 0.26
C SER A 7 19.82 60.64 -0.63
N LEU A 8 19.50 59.37 -0.89
CA LEU A 8 19.94 58.59 -2.05
C LEU A 8 19.02 57.36 -2.17
N SER A 9 18.08 57.46 -3.11
CA SER A 9 17.21 56.37 -3.55
C SER A 9 18.01 55.38 -4.39
N ARG A 10 17.91 54.08 -4.11
CA ARG A 10 18.23 53.00 -5.05
C ARG A 10 17.04 52.04 -5.08
N GLU A 11 16.23 52.15 -6.13
CA GLU A 11 15.35 51.09 -6.59
C GLU A 11 16.22 49.97 -7.16
N GLU A 12 16.16 48.78 -6.58
CA GLU A 12 16.63 47.56 -7.25
C GLU A 12 15.44 46.95 -8.00
N GLY A 13 15.53 47.05 -9.34
CA GLY A 13 14.53 46.56 -10.28
C GLY A 13 14.47 45.03 -10.33
N ARG A 14 13.25 44.50 -10.33
CA ARG A 14 12.91 43.10 -10.65
C ARG A 14 13.40 42.74 -12.06
N PRO A 15 14.02 41.57 -12.27
CA PRO A 15 14.47 41.16 -13.60
C PRO A 15 13.27 40.81 -14.51
N THR A 16 13.31 41.32 -15.74
CA THR A 16 12.31 41.08 -16.78
C THR A 16 12.54 39.76 -17.51
N ARG A 17 11.44 39.18 -18.02
CA ARG A 17 11.32 37.87 -18.70
C ARG A 17 12.24 37.67 -19.93
N GLN A 18 12.94 38.71 -20.37
CA GLN A 18 13.86 38.67 -21.51
C GLN A 18 15.30 38.26 -21.11
N ASN A 19 15.67 38.38 -19.83
CA ASN A 19 16.99 38.00 -19.34
C ASN A 19 17.14 36.52 -18.94
N MET A 20 16.05 35.73 -18.97
CA MET A 20 16.10 34.29 -18.66
C MET A 20 16.36 33.39 -19.88
N VAL A 21 16.38 33.95 -21.10
CA VAL A 21 16.44 33.14 -22.34
C VAL A 21 17.87 33.04 -22.91
N MET A 22 18.84 33.78 -22.37
CA MET A 22 20.23 33.80 -22.90
C MET A 22 21.24 32.96 -22.10
N GLU A 23 20.87 32.42 -20.94
CA GLU A 23 21.75 31.53 -20.15
C GLU A 23 21.49 30.03 -20.41
N ALA A 24 20.48 29.68 -21.21
CA ALA A 24 20.12 28.30 -21.50
C ALA A 24 20.80 27.70 -22.75
N GLU A 25 21.59 28.48 -23.50
CA GLU A 25 22.19 28.04 -24.78
C GLU A 25 23.72 27.92 -24.78
N GLN A 26 24.39 28.09 -23.63
CA GLN A 26 25.87 28.11 -23.57
C GLN A 26 26.50 27.04 -22.67
N THR A 27 25.82 25.91 -22.50
CA THR A 27 26.37 24.64 -21.99
C THR A 27 26.02 23.48 -22.92
N ARG A 28 26.22 23.68 -24.23
CA ARG A 28 26.23 22.61 -25.24
C ARG A 28 27.53 22.69 -26.04
N LYS A 29 28.58 22.07 -25.51
CA LYS A 29 29.71 21.48 -26.26
C LYS A 29 30.78 21.12 -25.24
N GLU A 30 30.81 19.86 -24.86
CA GLU A 30 32.02 19.08 -24.55
C GLU A 30 31.60 17.69 -24.08
N GLY A 31 32.07 16.65 -24.77
CA GLY A 31 32.05 15.27 -24.24
C GLY A 31 31.46 14.19 -25.14
N GLY A 32 32.29 13.66 -26.04
CA GLY A 32 32.53 12.21 -26.12
C GLY A 32 31.57 11.35 -26.93
N GLU A 33 32.01 10.95 -28.12
CA GLU A 33 31.51 9.80 -28.87
C GLU A 33 31.61 8.51 -28.03
N GLY A 34 30.48 7.82 -27.86
CA GLY A 34 30.39 6.51 -27.23
C GLY A 34 29.37 5.66 -27.99
N GLN A 35 29.86 4.60 -28.61
CA GLN A 35 29.13 3.64 -29.43
C GLN A 35 27.87 3.12 -28.72
N GLY A 36 26.74 3.17 -29.44
CA GLY A 36 25.49 2.55 -29.02
C GLY A 36 25.57 1.04 -29.16
N ASP A 37 25.45 0.36 -28.02
CA ASP A 37 25.17 -1.06 -27.97
C ASP A 37 23.76 -1.25 -27.40
N GLY A 38 22.83 -1.62 -28.28
CA GLY A 38 21.45 -1.91 -27.94
C GLY A 38 21.34 -3.25 -27.23
N ALA A 39 21.60 -3.26 -25.93
CA ALA A 39 21.28 -4.41 -25.09
C ALA A 39 19.90 -4.22 -24.46
N ALA A 40 18.89 -4.87 -25.06
CA ALA A 40 17.60 -5.10 -24.42
C ALA A 40 17.82 -5.65 -23.01
N ARG A 41 17.38 -4.93 -21.98
CA ARG A 41 17.34 -5.43 -20.60
C ARG A 41 16.44 -6.67 -20.59
N LYS A 42 17.07 -7.85 -20.50
CA LYS A 42 16.36 -9.11 -20.21
C LYS A 42 15.60 -8.94 -18.89
N PRO A 43 14.36 -9.44 -18.77
CA PRO A 43 13.73 -9.54 -17.46
C PRO A 43 14.59 -10.50 -16.64
N SER A 44 15.16 -9.99 -15.55
CA SER A 44 15.91 -10.81 -14.60
C SER A 44 14.93 -11.77 -13.94
N GLY A 45 14.84 -12.99 -14.46
CA GLY A 45 14.16 -14.12 -13.84
C GLY A 45 14.93 -14.63 -12.62
N ALA A 46 15.29 -13.73 -11.70
CA ALA A 46 15.72 -14.11 -10.38
C ALA A 46 14.45 -14.36 -9.56
N LEU A 47 14.20 -15.63 -9.22
CA LEU A 47 13.29 -16.00 -8.14
C LEU A 47 13.73 -15.21 -6.91
N GLN A 48 12.98 -14.15 -6.58
CA GLN A 48 13.23 -13.35 -5.39
C GLN A 48 13.23 -14.29 -4.18
N LYS A 49 14.20 -14.11 -3.27
CA LYS A 49 14.24 -14.85 -2.01
C LYS A 49 12.85 -14.73 -1.35
N PRO A 50 12.27 -15.82 -0.79
CA PRO A 50 10.98 -15.75 -0.11
C PRO A 50 11.02 -14.62 0.92
N LEU A 51 9.98 -13.80 0.91
CA LEU A 51 9.87 -12.69 1.84
C LEU A 51 9.69 -13.30 3.24
N GLU A 52 10.65 -13.11 4.13
CA GLU A 52 10.55 -13.64 5.50
C GLU A 52 9.56 -12.77 6.30
N LEU A 53 8.27 -13.13 6.21
CA LEU A 53 7.18 -12.46 6.90
C LEU A 53 6.93 -13.10 8.28
N PRO A 54 6.68 -12.31 9.35
CA PRO A 54 6.53 -12.83 10.72
C PRO A 54 5.17 -13.49 11.01
N LEU A 55 4.43 -13.89 9.97
CA LEU A 55 3.13 -14.55 10.10
C LEU A 55 3.29 -15.95 10.74
N LEU A 56 2.33 -16.35 11.55
CA LEU A 56 2.37 -17.64 12.26
C LEU A 56 1.68 -18.77 11.50
N CYS A 57 0.97 -18.44 10.41
CA CYS A 57 0.41 -19.40 9.46
C CYS A 57 0.59 -18.87 8.03
N PHE A 58 0.75 -19.78 7.08
CA PHE A 58 1.08 -19.48 5.69
C PHE A 58 -0.04 -19.94 4.75
N THR A 59 -0.28 -19.16 3.70
CA THR A 59 -1.27 -19.46 2.69
C THR A 59 -0.80 -20.62 1.82
N THR A 60 -1.72 -21.55 1.54
CA THR A 60 -1.42 -22.72 0.72
C THR A 60 -1.64 -22.42 -0.77
N SER A 61 -0.89 -23.11 -1.64
CA SER A 61 -1.19 -23.12 -3.08
C SER A 61 -2.63 -23.57 -3.38
N ARG A 62 -3.21 -24.43 -2.53
CA ARG A 62 -4.59 -24.90 -2.65
C ARG A 62 -5.57 -23.73 -2.53
N TRP A 63 -5.43 -22.88 -1.51
CA TRP A 63 -6.23 -21.67 -1.36
C TRP A 63 -6.14 -20.78 -2.60
N ALA A 64 -4.91 -20.54 -3.10
CA ALA A 64 -4.69 -19.68 -4.27
C ALA A 64 -5.38 -20.22 -5.53
N ARG A 65 -5.26 -21.53 -5.81
CA ARG A 65 -5.98 -22.15 -6.93
C ARG A 65 -7.49 -22.01 -6.79
N ALA A 66 -8.03 -22.25 -5.59
CA ALA A 66 -9.48 -22.17 -5.35
C ALA A 66 -10.02 -20.74 -5.56
N VAL A 67 -9.32 -19.70 -5.11
CA VAL A 67 -9.78 -18.31 -5.35
C VAL A 67 -9.62 -17.90 -6.82
N LEU A 68 -8.61 -18.43 -7.53
CA LEU A 68 -8.38 -18.15 -8.95
C LEU A 68 -9.45 -18.74 -9.88
N GLU A 69 -10.24 -19.71 -9.43
CA GLU A 69 -11.41 -20.21 -10.17
C GLU A 69 -12.51 -19.15 -10.31
N SER A 70 -12.51 -18.13 -9.44
CA SER A 70 -13.50 -17.04 -9.44
C SER A 70 -12.82 -15.67 -9.51
N PRO A 71 -12.14 -15.33 -10.63
CA PRO A 71 -11.32 -14.13 -10.74
C PRO A 71 -12.11 -12.83 -10.60
N TYR A 72 -13.39 -12.82 -10.98
CA TYR A 72 -14.27 -11.68 -10.74
C TYR A 72 -14.41 -11.38 -9.24
N GLU A 73 -14.75 -12.40 -8.44
CA GLU A 73 -14.97 -12.23 -7.00
C GLU A 73 -13.68 -11.82 -6.29
N LEU A 74 -12.55 -12.42 -6.70
CA LEU A 74 -11.23 -12.11 -6.17
C LEU A 74 -10.87 -10.62 -6.36
N LEU A 75 -10.99 -10.12 -7.59
CA LEU A 75 -10.66 -8.72 -7.90
C LEU A 75 -11.71 -7.76 -7.34
N ASN A 76 -12.97 -8.17 -7.28
CA ASN A 76 -14.02 -7.37 -6.66
C ASN A 76 -13.75 -7.19 -5.16
N ASP A 77 -13.42 -8.27 -4.45
CA ASP A 77 -13.00 -8.22 -3.04
C ASP A 77 -11.80 -7.30 -2.88
N HIS A 78 -10.75 -7.52 -3.67
CA HIS A 78 -9.53 -6.72 -3.66
C HIS A 78 -9.80 -5.23 -3.87
N ALA A 79 -10.56 -4.85 -4.91
CA ALA A 79 -10.92 -3.45 -5.14
C ALA A 79 -11.64 -2.81 -3.93
N HIS A 80 -12.46 -3.57 -3.22
CA HIS A 80 -13.08 -3.06 -2.00
C HIS A 80 -12.10 -2.98 -0.82
N LEU A 81 -11.09 -3.84 -0.74
CA LEU A 81 -10.03 -3.73 0.27
C LEU A 81 -9.24 -2.44 0.05
N GLU A 82 -8.80 -2.16 -1.18
CA GLU A 82 -8.07 -0.93 -1.53
C GLU A 82 -8.88 0.33 -1.20
N LYS A 83 -10.16 0.34 -1.59
CA LYS A 83 -11.08 1.43 -1.25
C LYS A 83 -11.19 1.64 0.26
N LYS A 84 -11.23 0.55 1.04
CA LYS A 84 -11.35 0.60 2.50
C LYS A 84 -10.03 1.02 3.15
N ALA A 85 -8.89 0.59 2.64
CA ALA A 85 -7.57 1.03 3.09
C ALA A 85 -7.41 2.55 2.91
N ALA A 86 -7.70 3.06 1.71
CA ALA A 86 -7.70 4.49 1.42
C ALA A 86 -8.64 5.27 2.36
N THR A 87 -9.88 4.79 2.53
CA THR A 87 -10.87 5.42 3.41
C THR A 87 -10.43 5.38 4.87
N ASN A 88 -9.85 4.27 5.33
CA ASN A 88 -9.39 4.12 6.70
C ASN A 88 -8.22 5.07 7.00
N ALA A 89 -7.29 5.25 6.08
CA ALA A 89 -6.21 6.23 6.22
C ALA A 89 -6.74 7.66 6.38
N LEU A 90 -7.78 8.05 5.63
CA LEU A 90 -8.44 9.36 5.80
C LEU A 90 -9.22 9.46 7.11
N GLU A 91 -9.93 8.40 7.52
CA GLU A 91 -10.66 8.37 8.79
C GLU A 91 -9.72 8.51 10.00
N LEU A 92 -8.52 7.91 9.92
CA LEU A 92 -7.46 8.02 10.92
C LEU A 92 -7.01 9.49 11.11
N LEU A 93 -7.02 10.32 10.06
CA LEU A 93 -6.76 11.77 10.17
C LEU A 93 -7.85 12.50 10.95
N CYS A 94 -9.11 12.15 10.71
CA CYS A 94 -10.24 12.87 11.31
C CYS A 94 -10.46 12.51 12.79
N ARG A 95 -10.17 11.27 13.18
CA ARG A 95 -10.52 10.74 14.50
C ARG A 95 -9.47 10.99 15.58
N TRP A 96 -8.19 11.04 15.24
CA TRP A 96 -7.11 11.15 16.22
C TRP A 96 -6.33 12.45 16.02
N PRO A 97 -6.71 13.53 16.74
CA PRO A 97 -6.05 14.81 16.64
C PRO A 97 -4.67 14.80 17.30
N ASP A 98 -3.84 15.77 16.89
CA ASP A 98 -2.39 15.91 17.08
C ASP A 98 -1.79 15.43 18.41
N LYS A 99 -2.47 15.54 19.55
CA LYS A 99 -1.93 15.11 20.86
C LYS A 99 -1.68 13.60 20.99
N GLU A 100 -2.31 12.78 20.14
CA GLU A 100 -2.22 11.31 20.18
C GLU A 100 -1.38 10.73 19.04
N ALA A 101 -1.01 11.52 18.03
CA ALA A 101 -0.37 11.09 16.80
C ALA A 101 1.02 11.72 16.61
N PRO A 102 1.93 11.09 15.84
CA PRO A 102 3.26 11.67 15.53
C PRO A 102 3.18 12.93 14.65
N ASP A 103 4.20 13.79 14.68
CA ASP A 103 4.25 15.04 13.89
C ASP A 103 4.10 14.82 12.37
N HIS A 104 4.54 13.67 11.87
CA HIS A 104 4.47 13.33 10.45
C HIS A 104 3.18 12.59 10.05
N TRP A 105 2.22 12.44 10.97
CA TRP A 105 0.98 11.69 10.81
C TRP A 105 0.18 12.10 9.59
N VAL A 106 -0.05 13.42 9.42
CA VAL A 106 -0.83 13.94 8.30
C VAL A 106 -0.23 13.53 6.96
N ARG A 107 1.09 13.69 6.83
CA ARG A 107 1.82 13.30 5.61
C ARG A 107 1.71 11.79 5.38
N ALA A 108 1.96 10.98 6.40
CA ALA A 108 1.94 9.52 6.29
C ALA A 108 0.56 8.98 5.87
N MET A 109 -0.51 9.40 6.54
CA MET A 109 -1.87 8.95 6.21
C MET A 109 -2.34 9.47 4.85
N SER A 110 -1.99 10.71 4.47
CA SER A 110 -2.34 11.24 3.16
C SER A 110 -1.62 10.51 2.01
N ALA A 111 -0.36 10.12 2.21
CA ALA A 111 0.40 9.35 1.23
C ALA A 111 -0.16 7.94 1.09
N MET A 112 -0.46 7.27 2.22
CA MET A 112 -1.12 5.98 2.24
C MET A 112 -2.44 6.03 1.45
N ALA A 113 -3.33 6.99 1.78
CA ALA A 113 -4.61 7.12 1.09
C ALA A 113 -4.47 7.33 -0.43
N ALA A 114 -3.43 8.05 -0.86
CA ALA A 114 -3.16 8.28 -2.28
C ALA A 114 -2.65 7.00 -2.98
N GLU A 115 -1.75 6.25 -2.36
CA GLU A 115 -1.22 4.98 -2.90
C GLU A 115 -2.32 3.91 -3.01
N GLU A 116 -3.16 3.74 -1.98
CA GLU A 116 -4.27 2.79 -2.04
C GLU A 116 -5.35 3.19 -3.05
N SER A 117 -5.53 4.50 -3.28
CA SER A 117 -6.40 4.98 -4.37
C SER A 117 -5.84 4.63 -5.75
N GLU A 118 -4.51 4.58 -5.89
CA GLU A 118 -3.83 4.16 -7.11
C GLU A 118 -3.92 2.64 -7.28
N HIS A 119 -3.74 1.84 -6.21
CA HIS A 119 -4.00 0.40 -6.24
C HIS A 119 -5.44 0.10 -6.67
N LEU A 120 -6.43 0.78 -6.07
CA LEU A 120 -7.84 0.69 -6.48
C LEU A 120 -8.01 0.99 -7.97
N ARG A 121 -7.34 2.02 -8.49
CA ARG A 121 -7.39 2.37 -9.92
C ARG A 121 -6.85 1.25 -10.80
N LEU A 122 -5.76 0.60 -10.39
CA LEU A 122 -5.17 -0.55 -11.12
C LEU A 122 -6.13 -1.75 -11.14
N VAL A 123 -6.63 -2.17 -9.97
CA VAL A 123 -7.53 -3.33 -9.87
C VAL A 123 -8.83 -3.07 -10.62
N SER A 124 -9.44 -1.90 -10.43
CA SER A 124 -10.69 -1.54 -11.09
C SER A 124 -10.55 -1.37 -12.60
N GLY A 125 -9.41 -0.85 -13.08
CA GLY A 125 -9.10 -0.78 -14.51
C GLY A 125 -9.06 -2.17 -15.14
N LEU A 126 -8.38 -3.11 -14.49
CA LEU A 126 -8.30 -4.50 -14.93
C LEU A 126 -9.68 -5.19 -14.92
N MET A 127 -10.51 -4.93 -13.92
CA MET A 127 -11.90 -5.41 -13.90
C MET A 127 -12.70 -4.85 -15.09
N LEU A 128 -12.58 -3.56 -15.38
CA LEU A 128 -13.28 -2.91 -16.49
C LEU A 128 -12.84 -3.45 -17.86
N GLU A 129 -11.55 -3.71 -18.05
CA GLU A 129 -11.01 -4.36 -19.26
C GLU A 129 -11.63 -5.74 -19.53
N ASN A 130 -12.03 -6.44 -18.47
CA ASN A 130 -12.71 -7.74 -18.53
C ASN A 130 -14.26 -7.63 -18.54
N GLY A 131 -14.81 -6.42 -18.67
CA GLY A 131 -16.25 -6.17 -18.69
C GLY A 131 -16.93 -6.28 -17.31
N TRP A 132 -16.15 -6.31 -16.23
CA TRP A 132 -16.64 -6.44 -14.87
C TRP A 132 -16.83 -5.08 -14.18
N LYS A 133 -17.65 -5.07 -13.14
CA LYS A 133 -17.93 -3.88 -12.32
C LYS A 133 -17.78 -4.24 -10.85
N ILE A 134 -17.25 -3.29 -10.08
CA ILE A 134 -17.21 -3.39 -8.62
C ILE A 134 -18.65 -3.45 -8.09
N SER A 135 -18.91 -4.40 -7.21
CA SER A 135 -20.20 -4.58 -6.56
C SER A 135 -20.51 -3.42 -5.61
N ARG A 136 -21.79 -3.23 -5.26
CA ARG A 136 -22.18 -2.12 -4.36
C ARG A 136 -21.75 -2.34 -2.91
N ASN A 137 -21.76 -3.60 -2.46
CA ASN A 137 -21.60 -3.97 -1.06
C ASN A 137 -20.48 -5.00 -0.92
N HIS A 138 -19.66 -4.82 0.11
CA HIS A 138 -18.62 -5.78 0.48
C HIS A 138 -18.43 -5.80 2.00
N LYS A 139 -18.36 -6.99 2.61
CA LYS A 139 -18.06 -7.19 4.02
C LYS A 139 -16.67 -7.78 4.20
N ASN A 140 -15.79 -7.07 4.90
CA ASN A 140 -14.47 -7.59 5.27
C ASN A 140 -14.59 -8.29 6.64
N LEU A 141 -14.75 -9.62 6.63
CA LEU A 141 -14.89 -10.41 7.86
C LEU A 141 -13.59 -10.43 8.67
N TYR A 142 -12.44 -10.56 7.99
CA TYR A 142 -11.11 -10.57 8.60
C TYR A 142 -10.85 -9.33 9.45
N ALA A 143 -10.96 -8.14 8.85
CA ALA A 143 -10.79 -6.87 9.57
C ALA A 143 -11.85 -6.72 10.66
N GLY A 144 -13.08 -7.17 10.41
CA GLY A 144 -14.16 -7.16 11.40
C GLY A 144 -13.85 -7.97 12.66
N LEU A 145 -13.25 -9.14 12.52
CA LEU A 145 -12.84 -10.00 13.64
C LEU A 145 -11.66 -9.38 14.41
N LEU A 146 -10.65 -8.88 13.72
CA LEU A 146 -9.52 -8.19 14.35
C LEU A 146 -9.94 -6.92 15.10
N HIS A 147 -10.84 -6.12 14.52
CA HIS A 147 -11.35 -4.91 15.16
C HIS A 147 -12.17 -5.16 16.43
N ARG A 148 -12.66 -6.39 16.68
CA ARG A 148 -13.29 -6.72 17.97
C ARG A 148 -12.29 -6.76 19.12
N ARG A 149 -11.01 -7.01 18.83
CA ARG A 149 -9.93 -7.05 19.82
C ARG A 149 -9.33 -5.67 20.12
N VAL A 150 -9.66 -4.65 19.33
CA VAL A 150 -9.17 -3.26 19.50
C VAL A 150 -9.68 -2.67 20.83
N ARG A 151 -8.73 -2.24 21.67
CA ARG A 151 -9.00 -1.52 22.93
C ARG A 151 -9.75 -0.22 22.64
N LYS A 152 -10.55 0.26 23.60
CA LYS A 152 -11.38 1.46 23.43
C LYS A 152 -10.73 2.68 24.07
N GLY A 153 -10.71 3.78 23.34
CA GLY A 153 -10.29 5.11 23.79
C GLY A 153 -8.78 5.37 23.68
N GLY A 154 -8.48 6.61 23.27
CA GLY A 154 -7.13 7.19 23.31
C GLY A 154 -6.09 6.51 22.43
N ARG A 155 -4.82 6.67 22.83
CA ARG A 155 -3.63 6.16 22.12
C ARG A 155 -3.63 4.65 21.93
N LYS A 156 -4.14 3.88 22.89
CA LYS A 156 -4.19 2.41 22.80
C LYS A 156 -5.13 1.95 21.70
N GLU A 157 -6.28 2.60 21.54
CA GLU A 157 -7.18 2.32 20.40
C GLU A 157 -6.52 2.66 19.06
N LEU A 158 -5.84 3.80 18.97
CA LEU A 158 -5.13 4.21 17.76
C LEU A 158 -4.05 3.20 17.38
N ALA A 159 -3.17 2.85 18.32
CA ALA A 159 -2.12 1.86 18.09
C ALA A 159 -2.67 0.51 17.67
N ASP A 160 -3.74 0.03 18.32
CA ASP A 160 -4.40 -1.23 17.96
C ASP A 160 -4.95 -1.19 16.53
N ARG A 161 -5.57 -0.08 16.11
CA ARG A 161 -6.05 0.08 14.73
C ARG A 161 -4.91 0.10 13.72
N LEU A 162 -3.78 0.70 14.06
CA LEU A 162 -2.58 0.67 13.24
C LEU A 162 -1.98 -0.73 13.16
N TYR A 163 -1.98 -1.50 14.25
CA TYR A 163 -1.59 -2.92 14.22
C TYR A 163 -2.53 -3.75 13.34
N VAL A 164 -3.85 -3.52 13.38
CA VAL A 164 -4.79 -4.19 12.48
C VAL A 164 -4.52 -3.83 11.02
N ALA A 165 -4.27 -2.56 10.69
CA ALA A 165 -3.88 -2.16 9.33
C ALA A 165 -2.59 -2.87 8.90
N ALA A 166 -1.56 -2.87 9.75
CA ALA A 166 -0.30 -3.58 9.48
C ALA A 166 -0.51 -5.09 9.20
N LEU A 167 -1.42 -5.77 9.93
CA LEU A 167 -1.75 -7.18 9.69
C LEU A 167 -2.49 -7.41 8.37
N ILE A 168 -3.32 -6.44 7.95
CA ILE A 168 -4.02 -6.52 6.67
C ILE A 168 -2.97 -6.49 5.54
N GLU A 169 -2.09 -5.49 5.51
CA GLU A 169 -1.08 -5.38 4.44
C GLU A 169 -0.08 -6.54 4.48
N LEU A 170 0.29 -6.99 5.67
CA LEU A 170 1.17 -8.14 5.83
C LEU A 170 0.57 -9.42 5.25
N ARG A 171 -0.72 -9.68 5.50
CA ARG A 171 -1.41 -10.86 4.94
C ARG A 171 -1.70 -10.69 3.44
N SER A 172 -2.06 -9.49 3.00
CA SER A 172 -2.23 -9.16 1.57
C SER A 172 -0.93 -9.44 0.80
N CYS A 173 0.21 -8.94 1.28
CA CYS A 173 1.52 -9.18 0.68
C CYS A 173 1.84 -10.67 0.53
N GLU A 174 1.65 -11.45 1.59
CA GLU A 174 1.89 -12.89 1.58
C GLU A 174 1.01 -13.60 0.54
N ARG A 175 -0.28 -13.23 0.48
CA ARG A 175 -1.23 -13.82 -0.48
C ARG A 175 -0.98 -13.36 -1.91
N PHE A 176 -0.54 -12.13 -2.13
CA PHE A 176 -0.14 -11.64 -3.45
C PHE A 176 1.06 -12.42 -3.99
N GLN A 177 2.02 -12.78 -3.14
CA GLN A 177 3.14 -13.64 -3.55
C GLN A 177 2.65 -15.02 -4.03
N VAL A 178 1.77 -15.67 -3.28
CA VAL A 178 1.23 -16.99 -3.65
C VAL A 178 0.38 -16.90 -4.91
N LEU A 179 -0.50 -15.88 -5.00
CA LEU A 179 -1.34 -15.65 -6.19
C LEU A 179 -0.51 -15.35 -7.42
N ALA A 180 0.52 -14.51 -7.31
CA ALA A 180 1.40 -14.18 -8.44
C ALA A 180 2.07 -15.44 -9.01
N SER A 181 2.49 -16.36 -8.14
CA SER A 181 3.10 -17.62 -8.54
C SER A 181 2.09 -18.59 -9.17
N GLU A 182 0.96 -18.86 -8.52
CA GLU A 182 -0.02 -19.85 -8.99
C GLU A 182 -0.78 -19.37 -10.24
N ALA A 183 -0.98 -18.05 -10.39
CA ALA A 183 -1.65 -17.47 -11.56
C ALA A 183 -0.76 -17.37 -12.80
N ALA A 184 0.55 -17.61 -12.71
CA ALA A 184 1.52 -17.30 -13.77
C ALA A 184 1.18 -17.93 -15.13
N HIS A 185 0.58 -19.14 -15.13
CA HIS A 185 0.21 -19.86 -16.35
C HIS A 185 -1.27 -19.69 -16.74
N SER A 186 -2.19 -19.74 -15.79
CA SER A 186 -3.65 -19.70 -16.04
C SER A 186 -4.20 -18.29 -16.17
N HIS A 187 -3.68 -17.33 -15.40
CA HIS A 187 -4.10 -15.94 -15.39
C HIS A 187 -2.89 -14.98 -15.38
N PRO A 188 -2.10 -14.89 -16.47
CA PRO A 188 -0.85 -14.12 -16.48
C PRO A 188 -1.03 -12.63 -16.14
N TRP A 189 -2.21 -12.07 -16.41
CA TRP A 189 -2.56 -10.69 -16.08
C TRP A 189 -2.82 -10.49 -14.58
N ILE A 190 -3.44 -11.47 -13.90
CA ILE A 190 -3.56 -11.49 -12.43
C ILE A 190 -2.18 -11.61 -11.80
N SER A 191 -1.35 -12.51 -12.35
CA SER A 191 0.02 -12.71 -11.87
C SER A 191 0.83 -11.41 -11.89
N ARG A 192 0.77 -10.66 -13.00
CA ARG A 192 1.44 -9.35 -13.13
C ARG A 192 0.88 -8.30 -12.18
N LEU A 193 -0.45 -8.24 -12.00
CA LEU A 193 -1.07 -7.31 -11.04
C LEU A 193 -0.49 -7.54 -9.64
N TYR A 194 -0.60 -8.75 -9.11
CA TYR A 194 -0.17 -9.03 -7.74
C TYR A 194 1.35 -8.87 -7.55
N ALA A 195 2.16 -9.31 -8.52
CA ALA A 195 3.59 -9.07 -8.48
C ALA A 195 3.96 -7.58 -8.43
N SER A 196 3.16 -6.71 -9.08
CA SER A 196 3.41 -5.26 -9.10
C SER A 196 3.07 -4.53 -7.79
N LEU A 197 2.22 -5.12 -6.95
CA LEU A 197 1.75 -4.51 -5.69
C LEU A 197 2.61 -4.92 -4.48
N MET A 198 3.35 -6.03 -4.55
CA MET A 198 4.03 -6.59 -3.37
C MET A 198 4.95 -5.61 -2.65
N ASP A 199 5.73 -4.80 -3.39
CA ASP A 199 6.69 -3.87 -2.78
C ASP A 199 5.99 -2.74 -2.00
N SER A 200 4.84 -2.25 -2.48
CA SER A 200 4.06 -1.24 -1.76
C SER A 200 3.43 -1.82 -0.50
N GLU A 201 2.86 -3.02 -0.55
CA GLU A 201 2.27 -3.69 0.62
C GLU A 201 3.28 -3.88 1.77
N VAL A 202 4.52 -4.29 1.44
CA VAL A 202 5.60 -4.40 2.43
C VAL A 202 5.91 -3.04 3.05
N GLY A 203 5.95 -2.00 2.22
CA GLY A 203 6.13 -0.62 2.66
C GLY A 203 5.02 -0.17 3.62
N HIS A 204 3.76 -0.46 3.30
CA HIS A 204 2.59 -0.10 4.10
C HIS A 204 2.56 -0.83 5.43
N TYR A 205 2.78 -2.15 5.43
CA TYR A 205 2.93 -2.95 6.65
C TYR A 205 3.97 -2.32 7.60
N HIS A 206 5.17 -2.02 7.09
CA HIS A 206 6.23 -1.41 7.90
C HIS A 206 5.87 0.00 8.38
N ALA A 207 5.21 0.80 7.55
CA ALA A 207 4.78 2.14 7.90
C ALA A 207 3.75 2.11 9.05
N PHE A 208 2.71 1.28 8.94
CA PHE A 208 1.70 1.12 9.99
C PHE A 208 2.31 0.56 11.28
N LEU A 209 3.17 -0.45 11.19
CA LEU A 209 3.84 -1.01 12.37
C LEU A 209 4.73 0.01 13.08
N ARG A 210 5.44 0.85 12.34
CA ARG A 210 6.25 1.94 12.90
C ARG A 210 5.37 2.96 13.62
N LEU A 211 4.32 3.44 12.96
CA LEU A 211 3.37 4.40 13.54
C LEU A 211 2.71 3.84 14.81
N ALA A 212 2.31 2.56 14.80
CA ALA A 212 1.72 1.91 15.97
C ALA A 212 2.66 1.97 17.19
N ARG A 213 3.96 1.71 16.99
CA ARG A 213 4.99 1.74 18.05
C ARG A 213 5.32 3.14 18.54
N GLU A 214 5.23 4.15 17.67
CA GLU A 214 5.39 5.55 18.08
C GLU A 214 4.19 6.04 18.92
N VAL A 215 2.97 5.57 18.58
CA VAL A 215 1.75 5.86 19.33
C VAL A 215 1.68 5.11 20.66
N ASP A 216 2.01 3.81 20.68
CA ASP A 216 2.05 2.97 21.87
C ASP A 216 3.29 2.05 21.84
N PRO A 217 4.35 2.36 22.60
CA PRO A 217 5.58 1.57 22.63
C PRO A 217 5.45 0.17 23.25
N GLU A 218 4.27 -0.20 23.80
CA GLU A 218 4.05 -1.55 24.34
C GLU A 218 4.32 -2.63 23.26
N PRO A 219 5.13 -3.66 23.55
CA PRO A 219 5.52 -4.68 22.56
C PRO A 219 4.44 -5.75 22.39
N VAL A 220 3.25 -5.34 21.93
CA VAL A 220 2.08 -6.23 21.77
C VAL A 220 1.99 -6.90 20.39
N TRP A 221 2.96 -6.67 19.50
CA TRP A 221 2.89 -7.16 18.12
C TRP A 221 2.78 -8.69 18.01
N SER A 222 3.46 -9.45 18.86
CA SER A 222 3.36 -10.91 18.88
C SER A 222 1.96 -11.40 19.24
N GLN A 223 1.22 -10.66 20.07
CA GLN A 223 -0.16 -10.98 20.42
C GLN A 223 -1.10 -10.73 19.24
N TRP A 224 -0.84 -9.67 18.46
CA TRP A 224 -1.55 -9.39 17.23
C TRP A 224 -1.31 -10.46 16.16
N LEU A 225 -0.08 -10.94 16.01
CA LEU A 225 0.24 -12.07 15.11
C LEU A 225 -0.48 -13.36 15.52
N ALA A 226 -0.56 -13.67 16.82
CA ALA A 226 -1.32 -14.81 17.33
C ALA A 226 -2.83 -14.65 17.05
N ALA A 227 -3.38 -13.47 17.34
CA ALA A 227 -4.78 -13.15 17.07
C ALA A 227 -5.12 -13.23 15.57
N GLU A 228 -4.18 -12.87 14.69
CA GLU A 228 -4.34 -13.00 13.24
C GLU A 228 -4.41 -14.45 12.80
N ALA A 229 -3.51 -15.30 13.30
CA ALA A 229 -3.52 -16.72 12.97
C ALA A 229 -4.82 -17.42 13.43
N GLU A 230 -5.31 -17.09 14.63
CA GLU A 230 -6.64 -17.52 15.09
C GLU A 230 -7.74 -17.04 14.14
N THR A 231 -7.67 -15.78 13.70
CA THR A 231 -8.66 -15.19 12.79
C THR A 231 -8.69 -15.92 11.44
N ILE A 232 -7.53 -16.22 10.86
CA ILE A 232 -7.44 -16.98 9.59
C ILE A 232 -8.03 -18.38 9.75
N ALA A 233 -7.77 -19.05 10.88
CA ALA A 233 -8.30 -20.38 11.15
C ALA A 233 -9.83 -20.41 11.29
N ASP A 234 -10.42 -19.35 11.87
CA ASP A 234 -11.87 -19.25 12.09
C ASP A 234 -12.66 -18.73 10.88
N LEU A 235 -11.98 -18.16 9.88
CA LEU A 235 -12.65 -17.56 8.73
C LEU A 235 -13.22 -18.63 7.79
N PRO A 236 -14.43 -18.43 7.23
CA PRO A 236 -14.91 -19.27 6.15
C PRO A 236 -14.15 -18.96 4.86
N PHE A 237 -14.04 -19.96 3.98
CA PHE A 237 -13.59 -19.73 2.62
C PHE A 237 -14.63 -18.94 1.82
N PHE A 238 -14.13 -18.00 1.02
CA PHE A 238 -14.80 -17.35 -0.10
C PHE A 238 -13.72 -16.91 -1.10
N PRO A 239 -14.06 -16.69 -2.38
CA PRO A 239 -13.08 -16.30 -3.40
C PRO A 239 -12.63 -14.83 -3.27
N GLY A 240 -11.99 -14.48 -2.16
CA GLY A 240 -11.47 -13.14 -1.86
C GLY A 240 -10.15 -13.19 -1.09
N ILE A 241 -9.41 -12.09 -1.11
CA ILE A 241 -8.02 -11.97 -0.63
C ILE A 241 -7.88 -12.30 0.84
N LEU A 242 -8.86 -12.02 1.71
CA LEU A 242 -8.76 -12.22 3.16
C LEU A 242 -9.74 -13.29 3.68
N SER A 243 -10.01 -14.34 2.89
CA SER A 243 -10.82 -15.49 3.29
C SER A 243 -10.06 -16.55 4.08
N GLY A 244 -10.77 -17.50 4.71
CA GLY A 244 -10.15 -18.67 5.36
C GLY A 244 -9.70 -19.73 4.36
N ASP A 245 -9.20 -20.87 4.86
CA ASP A 245 -8.70 -21.95 4.00
C ASP A 245 -9.83 -22.70 3.27
N SER A 246 -9.53 -23.14 2.06
CA SER A 246 -10.38 -23.97 1.18
C SER A 246 -10.52 -25.43 1.65
N ASP A 247 -9.90 -25.82 2.77
CA ASP A 247 -9.88 -27.21 3.25
C ASP A 247 -11.27 -27.80 3.51
N SER A 248 -12.21 -26.96 3.94
CA SER A 248 -13.64 -27.31 4.14
C SER A 248 -14.53 -27.04 2.92
N TYR A 249 -14.00 -26.39 1.87
CA TYR A 249 -14.73 -26.05 0.67
C TYR A 249 -14.62 -27.18 -0.36
N GLN A 250 -15.72 -27.88 -0.60
CA GLN A 250 -15.83 -28.79 -1.74
C GLN A 250 -16.10 -27.96 -2.99
N LEU A 251 -15.18 -28.04 -3.95
CA LEU A 251 -15.40 -27.50 -5.29
C LEU A 251 -16.66 -28.17 -5.88
N PRO A 252 -17.58 -27.39 -6.48
CA PRO A 252 -18.77 -27.94 -7.13
C PRO A 252 -18.44 -28.86 -8.32
#